data_AF-A0A2Z5BTH1-F1
#
_entry.id   AF-A0A2Z5BTH1-F1
#
_cell.length_a   1.000
_cell.length_b   1.000
_cell.length_c   1.000
_cell.angle_alpha   90.00
_cell.angle_beta   90.00
_cell.angle_gamma   90.00
#
_symmetry.space_group_name_H-M   'P 1'
#
loop_
_entity.id
_entity.type
_entity.pdbx_description
1 polymer ?
#
loop_
_entity_poly.entity_id
_entity_poly.type
_entity_poly.pdbx_seq_one_letter_code
_entity_poly.pdbx_strand_id
1 'polypeptide(L)'
;MGSGYTTPPQGEYGDLMKLLGEMQRRLAELETPTGTSVNSLVAQVQEAIANITSTVTAAISVNSYTKAQIDAKVASPGAISPATVTTSGDVQVGGQLRAPDAVTNVITSPRYSMWIETGTGRLGNTSSSRRYKQDITDAEIDLDEFLSVVPFVFHYIAEVRKRDDPDFEEYVGPDYVVADEYGLMAEDLHSAGMTPWVYYDAEGRPDSVNYTMLVVPLLAAARAERDARQRVEEQLHALTERVLRIEEGI
;
A
#
# COMPACT_ATOMS: atom_id res chain seq x y z
N MET A 1 56.77 -59.24 63.10
CA MET A 1 56.35 -57.87 63.46
C MET A 1 54.85 -57.82 63.33
N GLY A 2 54.14 -57.62 64.45
CA GLY A 2 52.70 -57.66 64.51
C GLY A 2 52.07 -56.42 63.90
N SER A 3 51.17 -56.61 62.94
CA SER A 3 50.08 -55.69 62.68
C SER A 3 48.86 -56.28 63.38
N GLY A 4 48.54 -55.71 64.54
CA GLY A 4 47.46 -56.17 65.39
C GLY A 4 46.15 -56.09 64.63
N TYR A 5 45.51 -57.24 64.45
CA TYR A 5 44.07 -57.27 64.17
C TYR A 5 43.40 -56.53 65.31
N THR A 6 42.94 -55.30 65.06
CA THR A 6 42.02 -54.58 65.92
C THR A 6 40.75 -55.42 65.99
N THR A 7 40.65 -56.23 67.03
CA THR A 7 39.42 -56.94 67.39
C THR A 7 38.31 -55.90 67.49
N PRO A 8 37.15 -56.09 66.85
CA PRO A 8 36.05 -55.16 67.03
C PRO A 8 35.72 -55.04 68.52
N PRO A 9 35.44 -53.84 69.04
CA PRO A 9 35.12 -53.64 70.46
C PRO A 9 33.99 -54.61 70.86
N GLN A 10 34.21 -55.44 71.88
CA GLN A 10 33.18 -56.37 72.36
C GLN A 10 32.32 -55.69 73.42
N GLY A 11 30.99 -55.81 73.27
CA GLY A 11 29.97 -55.12 74.07
C GLY A 11 29.07 -54.22 73.22
N GLU A 12 28.09 -53.55 73.84
CA GLU A 12 27.01 -52.78 73.17
C GLU A 12 27.49 -51.81 72.07
N TYR A 13 28.69 -51.24 72.20
CA TYR A 13 29.29 -50.34 71.20
C TYR A 13 29.73 -51.05 69.90
N GLY A 14 30.21 -52.30 69.98
CA GLY A 14 30.56 -53.10 68.80
C GLY A 14 29.34 -53.55 68.02
N ASP A 15 28.24 -53.82 68.74
CA ASP A 15 26.96 -54.18 68.14
C ASP A 15 26.31 -52.95 67.48
N LEU A 16 26.43 -51.76 68.08
CA LEU A 16 25.98 -50.50 67.46
C LEU A 16 26.76 -50.17 66.17
N MET A 17 28.09 -50.36 66.15
CA MET A 17 28.91 -50.14 64.96
C MET A 17 28.57 -51.13 63.83
N LYS A 18 28.28 -52.39 64.16
CA LYS A 18 27.78 -53.38 63.19
C LYS A 18 26.41 -52.97 62.65
N LEU A 19 25.51 -52.51 63.52
CA LEU A 19 24.18 -52.04 63.12
C LEU A 19 24.28 -50.81 62.19
N LEU A 20 25.13 -49.84 62.50
CA LEU A 20 25.37 -48.66 61.65
C LEU A 20 25.99 -49.04 60.30
N GLY A 21 26.96 -49.96 60.28
CA GLY A 21 27.53 -50.48 59.03
C GLY A 21 26.51 -51.25 58.20
N GLU A 22 25.61 -52.01 58.84
CA GLU A 22 24.54 -52.72 58.16
C GLU A 22 23.46 -51.76 57.64
N MET A 23 23.11 -50.73 58.40
CA MET A 23 22.19 -49.67 57.96
C MET A 23 22.78 -48.87 56.80
N GLN A 24 24.07 -48.50 56.83
CA GLN A 24 24.74 -47.82 55.72
C GLN A 24 24.77 -48.70 54.46
N ARG A 25 25.02 -50.00 54.60
CA ARG A 25 24.97 -50.94 53.47
C ARG A 25 23.55 -51.04 52.90
N ARG A 26 22.53 -51.16 53.75
CA ARG A 26 21.12 -51.16 53.31
C ARG A 26 20.72 -49.84 52.66
N LEU A 27 21.21 -48.71 53.17
CA LEU A 27 20.99 -47.39 52.57
C LEU A 27 21.63 -47.32 51.18
N ALA A 28 22.88 -47.79 51.02
CA ALA A 28 23.55 -47.85 49.72
C ALA A 28 22.84 -48.79 48.73
N GLU A 29 22.26 -49.90 49.19
CA GLU A 29 21.42 -50.81 48.40
C GLU A 29 20.05 -50.20 48.02
N LEU A 30 19.51 -49.30 48.85
CA LEU A 30 18.30 -48.53 48.57
C LEU A 30 18.54 -47.34 47.64
N GLU A 31 19.71 -46.71 47.73
CA GLU A 31 20.14 -45.58 46.90
C GLU A 31 20.65 -46.04 45.53
N THR A 32 21.03 -47.31 45.38
CA THR A 32 21.40 -47.87 44.08
C THR A 32 20.14 -48.14 43.26
N PRO A 33 20.02 -47.61 42.03
CA PRO A 33 18.91 -47.90 41.15
C PRO A 33 18.79 -49.42 40.98
N THR A 34 17.66 -49.98 41.42
CA THR A 34 17.40 -51.41 41.28
C THR A 34 17.32 -51.78 39.80
N GLY A 35 17.67 -53.02 39.45
CA GLY A 35 17.48 -53.51 38.07
C GLY A 35 16.05 -53.30 37.56
N THR A 36 15.06 -53.34 38.45
CA THR A 36 13.65 -53.03 38.16
C THR A 36 13.41 -51.56 37.79
N SER A 37 14.02 -50.59 38.49
CA SER A 37 13.87 -49.16 38.14
C SER A 37 14.57 -48.83 36.83
N VAL A 38 15.75 -49.42 36.58
CA VAL A 38 16.47 -49.29 35.31
C VAL A 38 15.65 -49.90 34.17
N ASN A 39 15.10 -51.10 34.34
CA ASN A 39 14.27 -51.75 33.32
C ASN A 39 12.96 -50.97 33.05
N SER A 40 12.35 -50.38 34.08
CA SER A 40 11.17 -49.51 33.92
C SER A 40 11.50 -48.25 33.12
N LEU A 41 12.64 -47.61 33.40
CA LEU A 41 13.09 -46.46 32.61
C LEU A 41 13.37 -46.85 31.16
N VAL A 42 14.03 -47.98 30.92
CA VAL A 42 14.29 -48.48 29.56
C VAL A 42 12.97 -48.74 28.81
N ALA A 43 11.98 -49.33 29.47
CA ALA A 43 10.65 -49.55 28.88
C ALA A 43 9.95 -48.23 28.53
N GLN A 44 9.98 -47.24 29.44
CA GLN A 44 9.40 -45.91 29.18
C GLN A 44 10.10 -45.18 28.02
N VAL A 45 11.43 -45.30 27.91
CA VAL A 45 12.19 -44.73 26.80
C VAL A 45 11.86 -45.43 25.49
N GLN A 46 11.76 -46.76 25.48
CA GLN A 46 11.37 -47.53 24.29
C GLN A 46 9.96 -47.18 23.82
N GLU A 47 9.01 -47.02 24.75
CA GLU A 47 7.64 -46.60 24.47
C GLU A 47 7.60 -45.17 23.91
N ALA A 48 8.34 -44.24 24.51
CA ALA A 48 8.45 -42.87 24.01
C ALA A 48 9.03 -42.83 22.59
N ILE A 49 10.06 -43.62 22.30
CA ILE A 49 10.66 -43.74 20.97
C ILE A 49 9.68 -44.38 19.98
N ALA A 50 8.96 -45.43 20.38
CA ALA A 50 7.98 -46.08 19.51
C ALA A 50 6.83 -45.12 19.14
N ASN A 51 6.43 -44.25 20.08
CA ASN A 51 5.31 -43.33 19.91
C ASN A 51 5.71 -41.97 19.32
N ILE A 52 7.00 -41.64 19.22
CA ILE A 52 7.47 -40.30 18.87
C ILE A 52 6.89 -39.81 17.54
N THR A 53 6.85 -40.67 16.52
CA THR A 53 6.34 -40.32 15.20
C THR A 53 4.84 -40.01 15.23
N SER A 54 4.06 -40.80 15.98
CA SER A 54 2.62 -40.60 16.13
C SER A 54 2.33 -39.28 16.86
N THR A 55 2.99 -39.08 18.01
CA THR A 55 2.83 -37.87 18.83
C THR A 55 3.21 -36.60 18.05
N VAL A 56 4.34 -36.62 17.34
CA VAL A 56 4.78 -35.48 16.52
C VAL A 56 3.85 -35.25 15.33
N THR A 57 3.40 -36.30 14.64
CA THR A 57 2.47 -36.17 13.51
C THR A 57 1.13 -35.61 13.94
N ALA A 58 0.59 -36.06 15.08
CA ALA A 58 -0.64 -35.53 15.65
C ALA A 58 -0.50 -34.04 16.02
N ALA A 59 0.61 -33.67 16.68
CA ALA A 59 0.88 -32.28 17.04
C ALA A 59 1.00 -31.37 15.80
N ILE A 60 1.71 -31.82 14.75
CA ILE A 60 1.81 -31.07 13.48
C ILE A 60 0.44 -30.93 12.83
N SER A 61 -0.35 -32.00 12.78
CA SER A 61 -1.66 -31.98 12.11
C SER A 61 -2.67 -31.04 12.79
N VAL A 62 -2.60 -30.92 14.12
CA VAL A 62 -3.46 -30.00 14.89
C VAL A 62 -3.02 -28.55 14.73
N ASN A 63 -1.72 -28.28 14.64
CA ASN A 63 -1.17 -26.93 14.77
C ASN A 63 -0.65 -26.34 13.46
N SER A 64 -0.68 -27.08 12.34
CA SER A 64 -0.08 -26.64 11.09
C SER A 64 -0.92 -27.04 9.88
N TYR A 65 -0.92 -26.16 8.87
CA TYR A 65 -1.44 -26.53 7.56
C TYR A 65 -0.48 -27.52 6.88
N THR A 66 -1.06 -28.45 6.13
CA THR A 66 -0.30 -29.26 5.18
C THR A 66 0.31 -28.37 4.10
N LYS A 67 1.40 -28.84 3.47
CA LYS A 67 1.98 -28.16 2.31
C LYS A 67 0.94 -27.86 1.23
N ALA A 68 0.06 -28.81 0.92
CA ALA A 68 -1.01 -28.61 -0.05
C ALA A 68 -2.01 -27.52 0.37
N GLN A 69 -2.35 -27.41 1.66
CA GLN A 69 -3.21 -26.33 2.17
C GLN A 69 -2.51 -24.97 2.12
N ILE A 70 -1.20 -24.92 2.39
CA ILE A 70 -0.39 -23.70 2.24
C ILE A 70 -0.35 -23.31 0.76
N ASP A 71 0.04 -24.23 -0.12
CA ASP A 71 0.13 -23.99 -1.56
C ASP A 71 -1.23 -23.57 -2.13
N ALA A 72 -2.34 -24.17 -1.69
CA ALA A 72 -3.69 -23.76 -2.11
C ALA A 72 -4.06 -22.34 -1.63
N LYS A 73 -3.70 -21.98 -0.39
CA LYS A 73 -3.94 -20.63 0.16
C LYS A 73 -3.07 -19.57 -0.50
N VAL A 74 -1.87 -19.93 -0.93
CA VAL A 74 -0.92 -19.03 -1.62
C VAL A 74 -1.25 -18.92 -3.11
N ALA A 75 -1.63 -20.01 -3.77
CA ALA A 75 -1.96 -20.04 -5.20
C ALA A 75 -3.31 -19.39 -5.53
N SER A 76 -4.19 -19.19 -4.55
CA SER A 76 -5.40 -18.35 -4.67
C SER A 76 -5.42 -17.25 -3.61
N PRO A 77 -4.66 -16.16 -3.82
CA PRO A 77 -4.60 -15.03 -2.88
C PRO A 77 -5.96 -14.33 -2.66
N GLY A 78 -6.91 -14.52 -3.58
CA GLY A 78 -8.26 -13.93 -3.50
C GLY A 78 -9.08 -14.33 -2.27
N ALA A 79 -8.60 -15.29 -1.47
CA ALA A 79 -9.22 -15.70 -0.21
C ALA A 79 -8.47 -15.21 1.05
N ILE A 80 -7.42 -14.38 0.90
CA ILE A 80 -6.78 -13.71 2.02
C ILE A 80 -7.46 -12.35 2.16
N SER A 81 -8.26 -12.18 3.22
CA SER A 81 -8.90 -10.91 3.58
C SER A 81 -8.19 -10.31 4.80
N PRO A 82 -6.94 -9.85 4.66
CA PRO A 82 -6.22 -9.26 5.77
C PRO A 82 -6.89 -7.95 6.18
N ALA A 83 -6.93 -7.66 7.47
CA ALA A 83 -7.36 -6.35 7.95
C ALA A 83 -6.38 -5.24 7.50
N THR A 84 -5.09 -5.57 7.43
CA THR A 84 -4.02 -4.66 6.99
C THR A 84 -2.97 -5.43 6.18
N VAL A 85 -2.50 -4.81 5.09
CA VAL A 85 -1.31 -5.26 4.34
C VAL A 85 -0.20 -4.25 4.58
N THR A 86 0.93 -4.70 5.14
CA THR A 86 2.13 -3.88 5.31
C THR A 86 3.29 -4.52 4.56
N THR A 87 3.90 -3.78 3.65
CA THR A 87 5.05 -4.23 2.85
C THR A 87 6.26 -3.34 3.10
N SER A 88 7.46 -3.90 3.00
CA SER A 88 8.71 -3.14 3.07
C SER A 88 9.22 -2.68 1.70
N GLY A 89 8.57 -3.11 0.61
CA GLY A 89 8.89 -2.73 -0.77
C GLY A 89 7.63 -2.48 -1.60
N ASP A 90 7.81 -2.38 -2.92
CA ASP A 90 6.75 -2.07 -3.87
C ASP A 90 5.61 -3.10 -3.82
N VAL A 91 4.37 -2.59 -3.88
CA VAL A 91 3.17 -3.42 -4.12
C VAL A 91 2.85 -3.32 -5.61
N GLN A 92 2.94 -4.44 -6.32
CA GLN A 92 2.57 -4.54 -7.73
C GLN A 92 1.25 -5.32 -7.87
N VAL A 93 0.30 -4.73 -8.59
CA VAL A 93 -1.00 -5.35 -8.89
C VAL A 93 -1.03 -5.64 -10.39
N GLY A 94 -1.15 -6.92 -10.77
CA GLY A 94 -1.21 -7.34 -12.18
C GLY A 94 -2.54 -7.04 -12.89
N GLY A 95 -3.45 -6.34 -12.20
CA GLY A 95 -4.78 -5.94 -12.67
C GLY A 95 -5.18 -4.62 -12.01
N GLN A 96 -6.47 -4.41 -11.79
CA GLN A 96 -6.97 -3.16 -11.21
C GLN A 96 -6.79 -3.10 -9.69
N LEU A 97 -6.25 -1.99 -9.18
CA LEU A 97 -6.37 -1.62 -7.77
C LEU A 97 -7.74 -0.95 -7.54
N ARG A 98 -8.69 -1.68 -6.95
CA ARG A 98 -10.02 -1.14 -6.62
C ARG A 98 -10.09 -0.81 -5.13
N ALA A 99 -10.35 0.45 -4.80
CA ALA A 99 -10.47 0.93 -3.43
C ALA A 99 -11.80 1.67 -3.24
N PRO A 100 -12.94 0.96 -3.20
CA PRO A 100 -14.29 1.58 -3.24
C PRO A 100 -14.55 2.53 -2.07
N ASP A 101 -13.98 2.24 -0.89
CA ASP A 101 -14.13 3.06 0.31
C ASP A 101 -12.97 4.05 0.54
N ALA A 102 -12.11 4.27 -0.45
CA ALA A 102 -10.97 5.18 -0.32
C ALA A 102 -11.37 6.66 -0.12
N VAL A 103 -12.62 7.01 -0.42
CA VAL A 103 -13.18 8.37 -0.34
C VAL A 103 -13.62 8.78 1.07
N THR A 104 -13.18 8.06 2.11
CA THR A 104 -13.43 8.43 3.51
C THR A 104 -12.88 9.83 3.84
N ASN A 105 -13.71 10.66 4.50
CA ASN A 105 -13.43 12.07 4.79
C ASN A 105 -12.57 12.30 6.04
N VAL A 106 -11.75 11.33 6.46
CA VAL A 106 -10.87 11.50 7.62
C VAL A 106 -9.63 12.29 7.19
N ILE A 107 -9.58 13.57 7.56
CA ILE A 107 -8.50 14.50 7.19
C ILE A 107 -7.81 15.02 8.44
N THR A 108 -6.57 14.60 8.69
CA THR A 108 -5.77 15.05 9.83
C THR A 108 -4.37 15.54 9.45
N SER A 109 -4.04 15.61 8.15
CA SER A 109 -2.71 15.97 7.66
C SER A 109 -2.74 16.62 6.26
N PRO A 110 -1.68 17.37 5.86
CA PRO A 110 -1.53 17.90 4.51
C PRO A 110 -1.57 16.80 3.44
N ARG A 111 -1.94 17.17 2.21
CA ARG A 111 -2.18 16.23 1.11
C ARG A 111 -1.34 16.58 -0.11
N TYR A 112 -0.98 15.54 -0.86
CA TYR A 112 -0.45 15.68 -2.20
C TYR A 112 -1.48 15.20 -3.22
N SER A 113 -1.51 15.85 -4.38
CA SER A 113 -2.15 15.30 -5.57
C SER A 113 -1.33 14.11 -6.07
N MET A 114 -2.01 13.01 -6.39
CA MET A 114 -1.38 11.79 -6.86
C MET A 114 -1.42 11.73 -8.39
N TRP A 115 -0.34 11.24 -9.00
CA TRP A 115 -0.31 10.86 -10.41
C TRP A 115 0.04 9.37 -10.52
N ILE A 116 -0.27 8.78 -11.68
CA ILE A 116 0.12 7.43 -12.04
C ILE A 116 1.07 7.47 -13.24
N GLU A 117 2.21 6.78 -13.13
CA GLU A 117 3.15 6.61 -14.22
C GLU A 117 2.59 5.64 -15.25
N THR A 118 2.47 6.06 -16.51
CA THR A 118 1.92 5.21 -17.58
C THR A 118 2.80 3.99 -17.86
N GLY A 119 4.12 4.09 -17.71
CA GLY A 119 5.05 3.02 -18.03
C GLY A 119 5.11 1.87 -17.01
N THR A 120 4.92 2.16 -15.72
CA THR A 120 5.08 1.17 -14.65
C THR A 120 3.87 1.02 -13.73
N GLY A 121 2.88 1.92 -13.84
CA GLY A 121 1.76 2.02 -12.92
C GLY A 121 2.11 2.59 -11.55
N ARG A 122 3.32 3.13 -11.37
CA ARG A 122 3.75 3.73 -10.09
C ARG A 122 2.89 4.93 -9.72
N LEU A 123 2.43 4.95 -8.48
CA LEU A 123 1.75 6.10 -7.89
C LEU A 123 2.78 7.04 -7.28
N GLY A 124 2.65 8.35 -7.51
CA GLY A 124 3.58 9.34 -7.01
C GLY A 124 2.96 10.72 -6.81
N ASN A 125 3.78 11.68 -6.40
CA ASN A 125 3.45 13.11 -6.42
C ASN A 125 4.47 13.89 -7.25
N THR A 126 4.12 15.10 -7.67
CA THR A 126 5.02 15.94 -8.47
C THR A 126 5.74 16.93 -7.57
N SER A 127 7.07 16.94 -7.61
CA SER A 127 7.85 18.00 -6.97
C SER A 127 7.97 19.20 -7.91
N SER A 128 7.60 20.39 -7.43
CA SER A 128 7.74 21.64 -8.21
C SER A 128 8.89 22.53 -7.71
N SER A 129 9.94 21.93 -7.14
CA SER A 129 11.11 22.68 -6.66
C SER A 129 12.10 22.96 -7.80
N ARG A 130 12.64 24.19 -7.86
CA ARG A 130 13.75 24.55 -8.77
C ARG A 130 14.97 23.63 -8.61
N ARG A 131 15.14 23.01 -7.43
CA ARG A 131 16.24 22.07 -7.15
C ARG A 131 16.26 20.84 -8.07
N TYR A 132 15.11 20.48 -8.66
CA TYR A 132 14.96 19.30 -9.51
C TYR A 132 14.67 19.69 -10.97
N LYS A 133 14.86 20.96 -11.33
CA LYS A 133 14.54 21.49 -12.67
C LYS A 133 15.77 22.19 -13.24
N GLN A 134 15.93 22.07 -14.55
CA GLN A 134 16.98 22.74 -15.35
C GLN A 134 16.32 23.51 -16.49
N ASP A 135 17.09 24.35 -17.19
CA ASP A 135 16.65 25.09 -18.38
C ASP A 135 15.37 25.91 -18.15
N ILE A 136 15.30 26.58 -16.99
CA ILE A 136 14.12 27.35 -16.58
C ILE A 136 14.09 28.66 -17.35
N THR A 137 13.09 28.80 -18.22
CA THR A 137 12.74 30.03 -18.94
C THR A 137 11.26 30.36 -18.72
N ASP A 138 10.87 31.59 -19.05
CA ASP A 138 9.47 31.96 -19.11
C ASP A 138 8.77 31.17 -20.22
N ALA A 139 7.56 30.71 -19.93
CA ALA A 139 6.75 29.98 -20.90
C ALA A 139 6.05 30.96 -21.84
N GLU A 140 6.27 30.80 -23.14
CA GLU A 140 5.50 31.48 -24.18
C GLU A 140 4.26 30.62 -24.48
N ILE A 141 3.09 31.17 -24.16
CA ILE A 141 1.80 30.51 -24.37
C ILE A 141 0.99 31.41 -25.27
N ASP A 142 0.55 30.88 -26.42
CA ASP A 142 -0.41 31.56 -27.27
C ASP A 142 -1.79 31.52 -26.60
N LEU A 143 -2.16 32.65 -26.00
CA LEU A 143 -3.40 32.77 -25.23
C LEU A 143 -4.63 32.85 -26.12
N ASP A 144 -4.51 33.40 -27.33
CA ASP A 144 -5.65 33.51 -28.25
C ASP A 144 -6.02 32.11 -28.73
N GLU A 145 -5.02 31.31 -29.10
CA GLU A 145 -5.22 29.91 -29.46
C GLU A 145 -5.78 29.11 -28.26
N PHE A 146 -5.21 29.28 -27.06
CA PHE A 146 -5.68 28.62 -25.82
C PHE A 146 -7.14 28.92 -25.49
N LEU A 147 -7.54 30.18 -25.60
CA LEU A 147 -8.90 30.62 -25.31
C LEU A 147 -9.89 30.32 -26.45
N SER A 148 -9.39 29.91 -27.63
CA SER A 148 -10.25 29.48 -28.74
C SER A 148 -10.84 28.08 -28.55
N VAL A 149 -10.22 27.25 -27.70
CA VAL A 149 -10.69 25.89 -27.43
C VAL A 149 -12.02 25.93 -26.67
N VAL A 150 -12.99 25.17 -27.18
CA VAL A 150 -14.36 25.17 -26.67
C VAL A 150 -14.58 24.05 -25.64
N PRO A 151 -15.19 24.34 -24.47
CA PRO A 151 -15.66 23.30 -23.56
C PRO A 151 -16.97 22.67 -24.04
N PHE A 152 -17.09 21.36 -23.84
CA PHE A 152 -18.24 20.56 -24.23
C PHE A 152 -18.93 19.97 -23.00
N VAL A 153 -20.23 19.73 -23.16
CA VAL A 153 -21.00 18.82 -22.32
C VAL A 153 -21.15 17.51 -23.09
N PHE A 154 -20.87 16.38 -22.45
CA PHE A 154 -20.94 15.07 -23.08
C PHE A 154 -21.38 13.99 -22.09
N HIS A 155 -21.69 12.82 -22.64
CA HIS A 155 -21.92 11.60 -21.88
C HIS A 155 -20.95 10.52 -22.35
N TYR A 156 -20.42 9.73 -21.43
CA TYR A 156 -19.63 8.56 -21.81
C TYR A 156 -20.51 7.53 -22.50
N ILE A 157 -20.04 7.00 -23.63
CA ILE A 157 -20.76 5.98 -24.42
C ILE A 157 -21.16 4.79 -23.55
N ALA A 158 -20.27 4.33 -22.67
CA ALA A 158 -20.55 3.22 -21.75
C ALA A 158 -21.73 3.52 -20.80
N GLU A 159 -21.80 4.74 -20.23
CA GLU A 159 -22.88 5.14 -19.32
C GLU A 159 -24.23 5.27 -20.05
N VAL A 160 -24.22 5.72 -21.32
CA VAL A 160 -25.43 5.72 -22.15
C VAL A 160 -25.89 4.29 -22.42
N ARG A 161 -24.98 3.36 -22.74
CA ARG A 161 -25.31 1.94 -22.96
C ARG A 161 -25.90 1.28 -21.72
N LYS A 162 -25.43 1.62 -20.52
CA LYS A 162 -26.03 1.13 -19.25
C LYS A 162 -27.54 1.44 -19.16
N ARG A 163 -27.98 2.57 -19.73
CA ARG A 163 -29.40 2.97 -19.77
C ARG A 163 -30.17 2.35 -20.94
N ASP A 164 -29.56 2.33 -22.12
CA ASP A 164 -30.27 2.18 -23.40
C ASP A 164 -30.05 0.85 -24.13
N ASP A 165 -29.04 0.04 -23.75
CA ASP A 165 -28.63 -1.17 -24.46
C ASP A 165 -28.83 -2.44 -23.60
N PRO A 166 -29.96 -3.16 -23.74
CA PRO A 166 -30.24 -4.37 -22.96
C PRO A 166 -29.24 -5.50 -23.12
N ASP A 167 -28.43 -5.48 -24.19
CA ASP A 167 -27.40 -6.50 -24.46
C ASP A 167 -26.02 -6.09 -23.89
N PHE A 168 -25.91 -4.91 -23.26
CA PHE A 168 -24.68 -4.48 -22.60
C PHE A 168 -24.52 -5.17 -21.23
N GLU A 169 -23.31 -5.66 -20.92
CA GLU A 169 -23.03 -6.43 -19.69
C GLU A 169 -23.40 -5.67 -18.41
N GLU A 170 -23.27 -4.34 -18.42
CA GLU A 170 -23.59 -3.47 -17.28
C GLU A 170 -24.96 -2.79 -17.41
N TYR A 171 -25.89 -3.31 -18.24
CA TYR A 171 -27.23 -2.74 -18.40
C TYR A 171 -28.01 -2.69 -17.07
N VAL A 172 -28.56 -1.52 -16.75
CA VAL A 172 -29.32 -1.26 -15.51
C VAL A 172 -30.72 -0.69 -15.76
N GLY A 173 -31.07 -0.39 -17.01
CA GLY A 173 -32.43 0.01 -17.39
C GLY A 173 -32.63 1.51 -17.64
N PRO A 174 -33.80 1.88 -18.19
CA PRO A 174 -34.09 3.24 -18.65
C PRO A 174 -34.19 4.28 -17.52
N ASP A 175 -34.38 3.84 -16.27
CA ASP A 175 -34.44 4.72 -15.10
C ASP A 175 -33.05 5.21 -14.65
N TYR A 176 -31.97 4.66 -15.23
CA TYR A 176 -30.61 5.09 -14.95
C TYR A 176 -30.37 6.52 -15.47
N VAL A 177 -29.92 7.41 -14.57
CA VAL A 177 -29.59 8.79 -14.91
C VAL A 177 -28.14 8.86 -15.34
N VAL A 178 -27.92 9.13 -16.62
CA VAL A 178 -26.60 9.42 -17.18
C VAL A 178 -26.21 10.84 -16.76
N ALA A 179 -25.06 10.98 -16.11
CA ALA A 179 -24.56 12.27 -15.65
C ALA A 179 -24.01 13.10 -16.82
N ASP A 180 -24.29 14.41 -16.81
CA ASP A 180 -23.60 15.37 -17.67
C ASP A 180 -22.14 15.52 -17.24
N GLU A 181 -21.23 15.28 -18.17
CA GLU A 181 -19.80 15.50 -17.98
C GLU A 181 -19.37 16.75 -18.74
N TYR A 182 -18.41 17.48 -18.18
CA TYR A 182 -17.91 18.74 -18.74
C TYR A 182 -16.42 18.62 -18.99
N GLY A 183 -15.97 18.98 -20.19
CA GLY A 183 -14.56 18.86 -20.52
C GLY A 183 -14.16 19.46 -21.86
N LEU A 184 -12.92 19.18 -22.23
CA LEU A 184 -12.27 19.54 -23.48
C LEU A 184 -11.95 18.25 -24.25
N MET A 185 -11.87 18.35 -25.58
CA MET A 185 -11.45 17.24 -26.43
C MET A 185 -9.94 17.27 -26.65
N ALA A 186 -9.27 16.13 -26.49
CA ALA A 186 -7.82 16.05 -26.62
C ALA A 186 -7.35 16.40 -28.03
N GLU A 187 -8.15 16.04 -29.03
CA GLU A 187 -7.94 16.31 -30.45
C GLU A 187 -7.99 17.80 -30.77
N ASP A 188 -8.89 18.55 -30.13
CA ASP A 188 -9.00 20.00 -30.32
C ASP A 188 -7.76 20.70 -29.76
N LEU A 189 -7.31 20.31 -28.55
CA LEU A 189 -6.06 20.82 -27.97
C LEU A 189 -4.86 20.47 -28.85
N HIS A 190 -4.78 19.23 -29.33
CA HIS A 190 -3.71 18.81 -30.21
C HIS A 190 -3.68 19.66 -31.50
N SER A 191 -4.83 19.84 -32.14
CA SER A 191 -4.97 20.61 -33.37
C SER A 191 -4.60 22.08 -33.18
N ALA A 192 -4.86 22.61 -31.99
CA ALA A 192 -4.50 23.95 -31.55
C ALA A 192 -3.04 24.08 -31.08
N GLY A 193 -2.20 23.05 -31.30
CA GLY A 193 -0.78 23.07 -30.94
C GLY A 193 -0.48 22.90 -29.44
N MET A 194 -1.48 22.65 -28.61
CA MET A 194 -1.39 22.51 -27.14
C MET A 194 -0.87 21.14 -26.70
N THR A 195 0.05 20.57 -27.48
CA THR A 195 0.58 19.22 -27.29
C THR A 195 1.21 18.95 -25.90
N PRO A 196 1.81 19.91 -25.16
CA PRO A 196 2.33 19.65 -23.81
C PRO A 196 1.25 19.31 -22.76
N TRP A 197 -0.02 19.61 -23.05
CA TRP A 197 -1.15 19.36 -22.17
C TRP A 197 -2.06 18.22 -22.66
N VAL A 198 -1.61 17.47 -23.66
CA VAL A 198 -2.30 16.32 -24.22
C VAL A 198 -1.50 15.06 -23.89
N TYR A 199 -2.19 14.04 -23.40
CA TYR A 199 -1.67 12.69 -23.31
C TYR A 199 -2.05 11.92 -24.57
N TYR A 200 -1.11 11.10 -25.02
CA TYR A 200 -1.25 10.30 -26.24
C TYR A 200 -1.29 8.83 -25.89
N ASP A 201 -2.07 8.07 -26.66
CA ASP A 201 -2.10 6.61 -26.57
C ASP A 201 -0.81 5.97 -27.12
N ALA A 202 -0.76 4.63 -27.11
CA ALA A 202 0.38 3.86 -27.60
C ALA A 202 0.64 4.06 -29.11
N GLU A 203 -0.39 4.43 -29.88
CA GLU A 203 -0.32 4.72 -31.31
C GLU A 203 0.04 6.18 -31.60
N GLY A 204 0.21 7.01 -30.57
CA GLY A 204 0.55 8.43 -30.70
C GLY A 204 -0.64 9.32 -31.06
N ARG A 205 -1.88 8.88 -30.84
CA ARG A 205 -3.09 9.67 -31.04
C ARG A 205 -3.44 10.43 -29.76
N PRO A 206 -3.99 11.66 -29.85
CA PRO A 206 -4.55 12.35 -28.69
C PRO A 206 -5.58 11.46 -27.99
N ASP A 207 -5.44 11.27 -26.69
CA ASP A 207 -6.29 10.35 -25.92
C ASP A 207 -6.91 11.03 -24.69
N SER A 208 -6.13 11.83 -23.97
CA SER A 208 -6.57 12.43 -22.73
C SER A 208 -6.02 13.84 -22.54
N VAL A 209 -6.74 14.69 -21.81
CA VAL A 209 -6.30 16.04 -21.47
C VAL A 209 -5.63 16.05 -20.09
N ASN A 210 -4.48 16.71 -19.98
CA ASN A 210 -3.80 16.93 -18.71
C ASN A 210 -4.43 18.11 -17.94
N TYR A 211 -5.65 17.91 -17.44
CA TYR A 211 -6.42 18.95 -16.74
C TYR A 211 -5.66 19.59 -15.57
N THR A 212 -4.87 18.82 -14.82
CA THR A 212 -4.07 19.32 -13.70
C THR A 212 -3.08 20.41 -14.13
N MET A 213 -2.58 20.33 -15.37
CA MET A 213 -1.61 21.30 -15.91
C MET A 213 -2.25 22.47 -16.64
N LEU A 214 -3.55 22.42 -16.98
CA LEU A 214 -4.26 23.55 -17.60
C LEU A 214 -4.34 24.79 -16.70
N VAL A 215 -4.11 24.63 -15.39
CA VAL A 215 -3.98 25.78 -14.47
C VAL A 215 -2.84 26.74 -14.85
N VAL A 216 -1.80 26.25 -15.52
CA VAL A 216 -0.64 27.06 -15.93
C VAL A 216 -1.01 28.06 -17.04
N PRO A 217 -1.56 27.64 -18.19
CA PRO A 217 -2.04 28.59 -19.21
C PRO A 217 -3.17 29.49 -18.69
N LEU A 218 -4.06 28.99 -17.82
CA LEU A 218 -5.07 29.84 -17.16
C LEU A 218 -4.46 30.95 -16.30
N LEU A 219 -3.36 30.67 -15.58
CA LEU A 219 -2.62 31.70 -14.84
C LEU A 219 -2.00 32.75 -15.78
N ALA A 220 -1.49 32.32 -16.94
CA ALA A 220 -0.96 33.23 -17.95
C ALA A 220 -2.06 34.13 -18.53
N ALA A 221 -3.22 33.55 -18.87
CA ALA A 221 -4.40 34.29 -19.31
C ALA A 221 -4.85 35.32 -18.28
N ALA A 222 -4.94 34.92 -17.00
CA ALA A 222 -5.34 35.82 -15.92
C ALA A 222 -4.37 36.99 -15.72
N ARG A 223 -3.06 36.78 -15.92
CA ARG A 223 -2.05 37.85 -15.88
C ARG A 223 -2.21 38.80 -17.07
N ALA A 224 -2.34 38.25 -18.28
CA ALA A 224 -2.52 39.05 -19.49
C ALA A 224 -3.78 39.93 -19.41
N GLU A 225 -4.88 39.37 -18.91
CA GLU A 225 -6.14 40.08 -18.72
C GLU A 225 -6.01 41.18 -17.65
N ARG A 226 -5.32 40.93 -16.53
CA ARG A 226 -5.04 41.96 -15.52
C ARG A 226 -4.26 43.12 -16.12
N ASP A 227 -3.22 42.82 -16.90
CA ASP A 227 -2.36 43.84 -17.51
C ASP A 227 -3.12 44.61 -18.62
N ALA A 228 -4.00 43.94 -19.37
CA ALA A 228 -4.87 44.59 -20.34
C ALA A 228 -5.88 45.55 -19.69
N ARG A 229 -6.51 45.14 -18.59
CA ARG A 229 -7.42 46.00 -17.81
C ARG A 229 -6.72 47.24 -17.29
N GLN A 230 -5.53 47.09 -16.72
CA GLN A 230 -4.75 48.23 -16.23
C GLN A 230 -4.46 49.24 -17.35
N ARG A 231 -4.06 48.75 -18.54
CA ARG A 231 -3.83 49.64 -19.70
C ARG A 231 -5.11 50.41 -20.10
N VAL A 232 -6.25 49.73 -20.11
CA VAL A 232 -7.55 50.36 -20.44
C VAL A 232 -7.93 51.40 -19.38
N GLU A 233 -7.73 51.12 -18.09
CA GLU A 233 -7.99 52.06 -17.00
C GLU A 233 -7.10 53.31 -17.08
N GLU A 234 -5.81 53.14 -17.38
CA GLU A 234 -4.87 54.25 -17.59
C GLU A 234 -5.28 55.12 -18.80
N GLN A 235 -5.67 54.49 -19.90
CA GLN A 235 -6.17 55.19 -21.09
C GLN A 235 -7.47 55.95 -20.81
N LEU A 236 -8.39 55.35 -20.07
CA LEU A 236 -9.66 55.97 -19.68
C LEU A 236 -9.41 57.18 -18.76
N HIS A 237 -8.52 57.06 -17.79
CA HIS A 237 -8.12 58.17 -16.92
C HIS A 237 -7.50 59.30 -17.74
N ALA A 238 -6.53 58.99 -18.62
CA ALA A 238 -5.90 59.98 -19.47
C ALA A 238 -6.89 60.68 -20.42
N LEU A 239 -7.88 59.94 -20.95
CA LEU A 239 -8.93 60.51 -21.79
C LEU A 239 -9.87 61.41 -20.97
N THR A 240 -10.25 60.98 -19.77
CA THR A 240 -11.12 61.74 -18.87
C THR A 240 -10.48 63.09 -18.51
N GLU A 241 -9.19 63.07 -18.13
CA GLU A 241 -8.40 64.28 -17.88
C GLU A 241 -8.31 65.21 -19.10
N ARG A 242 -8.22 64.65 -20.32
CA ARG A 242 -8.20 65.45 -21.56
C ARG A 242 -9.55 66.10 -21.84
N VAL A 243 -10.66 65.39 -21.61
CA VAL A 243 -12.00 65.92 -21.80
C VAL A 243 -12.28 67.05 -20.79
N LEU A 244 -11.94 66.85 -19.51
CA LEU A 244 -12.10 67.88 -18.48
C LEU A 244 -11.35 69.17 -18.83
N ARG A 245 -10.10 69.08 -19.29
CA ARG A 245 -9.34 70.27 -19.74
C ARG A 245 -10.06 71.02 -20.87
N ILE A 246 -10.56 70.28 -21.88
CA ILE A 246 -11.30 70.88 -23.00
C ILE A 246 -12.59 71.56 -22.52
N GLU A 247 -13.32 70.93 -21.60
CA GLU A 247 -14.57 71.47 -21.05
C GLU A 247 -14.34 72.69 -20.15
N GLU A 248 -13.22 72.74 -19.41
CA GLU A 248 -12.82 73.87 -18.58
C GLU A 248 -12.20 75.03 -19.37
N GLY A 249 -11.98 74.88 -20.68
CA GLY A 249 -11.46 75.93 -21.55
C GLY A 249 -9.97 76.23 -21.34
N ILE A 250 -9.21 75.25 -20.82
CA ILE A 250 -7.73 75.28 -20.71
C ILE A 250 -7.14 74.34 -21.77
#